data_AF-A0A962GAD2-F1
#
_entry.id   AF-A0A962GAD2-F1
#
_cell.length_a   1.000
_cell.length_b   1.000
_cell.length_c   1.000
_cell.angle_alpha   90.00
_cell.angle_beta   90.00
_cell.angle_gamma   90.00
#
_symmetry.space_group_name_H-M   'P 1'
#
loop_
_entity.id
_entity.type
_entity.pdbx_description
1 polymer ?
#
loop_
_entity_poly.entity_id
_entity_poly.type
_entity_poly.pdbx_seq_one_letter_code
_entity_poly.pdbx_strand_id
1 'polypeptide(L)'
;GEVLGADEFARLPGSHYTVVLASVRDPATLGTLIAAMADRPGALYLLKLGMPDGDWYSLCWSEFDDVEAARAARVQLPDEASLSSGWPRRIGLLQAEIAREAANR
;
A
#
# COMPACT_ATOMS: atom_id res chain seq x y z
N GLY A 1 -6.17 -3.30 12.99
CA GLY A 1 -5.30 -2.12 13.06
C GLY A 1 -5.97 -0.93 12.40
N GLU A 2 -5.60 0.28 12.81
CA GLU A 2 -5.98 1.51 12.12
C GLU A 2 -5.42 1.52 10.68
N VAL A 3 -6.19 2.03 9.72
CA VAL A 3 -5.75 2.23 8.34
C VAL A 3 -5.40 3.70 8.16
N LEU A 4 -4.14 3.97 7.84
CA LEU A 4 -3.57 5.31 7.70
C LEU A 4 -3.72 5.84 6.27
N GLY A 5 -3.56 7.16 6.10
CA GLY A 5 -3.74 7.84 4.83
C GLY A 5 -2.43 8.23 4.13
N ALA A 6 -2.59 9.03 3.06
CA ALA A 6 -1.48 9.56 2.28
C ALA A 6 -0.56 10.49 3.10
N ASP A 7 -1.12 11.24 4.07
CA ASP A 7 -0.34 12.16 4.91
C ASP A 7 0.63 11.42 5.82
N GLU A 8 0.21 10.30 6.42
CA GLU A 8 1.08 9.41 7.19
C GLU A 8 2.13 8.76 6.29
N PHE A 9 1.71 8.30 5.11
CA PHE A 9 2.61 7.65 4.15
C PHE A 9 3.68 8.61 3.61
N ALA A 10 3.35 9.90 3.45
CA ALA A 10 4.29 10.94 3.00
C ALA A 10 5.44 11.20 4.00
N ARG A 11 5.28 10.81 5.27
CA ARG A 11 6.32 10.95 6.30
C ARG A 11 7.32 9.80 6.32
N LEU A 12 7.06 8.71 5.59
CA LEU A 12 7.94 7.54 5.53
C LEU A 12 9.21 7.83 4.69
N PRO A 13 10.35 7.14 4.98
CA PRO A 13 11.56 7.30 4.19
C PRO A 13 11.35 6.86 2.73
N GLY A 14 11.55 7.78 1.78
CA GLY A 14 11.36 7.48 0.35
C GLY A 14 12.31 6.41 -0.22
N SER A 15 13.43 6.13 0.47
CA SER A 15 14.36 5.05 0.12
C SER A 15 13.84 3.65 0.47
N HIS A 16 12.88 3.55 1.38
CA HIS A 16 12.34 2.29 1.89
C HIS A 16 11.28 1.72 0.94
N TYR A 17 10.80 0.53 1.29
CA TYR A 17 9.84 -0.25 0.52
C TYR A 17 8.56 -0.50 1.33
N THR A 18 7.46 -0.70 0.62
CA THR A 18 6.17 -1.16 1.15
C THR A 18 5.66 -2.30 0.30
N VAL A 19 4.78 -3.15 0.82
CA VAL A 19 4.11 -4.18 0.01
C VAL A 19 2.74 -3.67 -0.43
N VAL A 20 2.51 -3.57 -1.74
CA VAL A 20 1.17 -3.27 -2.28
C VAL A 20 0.34 -4.55 -2.23
N LEU A 21 -0.55 -4.66 -1.26
CA LEU A 21 -1.39 -5.85 -1.05
C LEU A 21 -2.45 -5.96 -2.15
N ALA A 22 -3.13 -4.84 -2.43
CA ALA A 22 -4.17 -4.77 -3.44
C ALA A 22 -4.24 -3.38 -4.08
N SER A 23 -4.78 -3.30 -5.28
CA SER A 23 -5.18 -2.06 -5.95
C SER A 23 -6.56 -2.24 -6.58
N VAL A 24 -7.50 -1.36 -6.25
CA VAL A 24 -8.93 -1.47 -6.58
C VAL A 24 -9.51 -0.12 -6.99
N ARG A 25 -10.65 -0.12 -7.69
CA ARG A 25 -11.41 1.11 -7.99
C ARG A 25 -12.32 1.55 -6.86
N ASP A 26 -12.88 0.58 -6.13
CA ASP A 26 -13.74 0.83 -4.97
C ASP A 26 -13.04 0.36 -3.68
N PRO A 27 -12.60 1.29 -2.81
CA PRO A 27 -11.89 0.94 -1.58
C PRO A 27 -12.77 0.17 -0.59
N ALA A 28 -14.11 0.21 -0.71
CA ALA A 28 -15.01 -0.56 0.16
C ALA A 28 -14.80 -2.08 0.03
N THR A 29 -14.26 -2.53 -1.11
CA THR A 29 -13.95 -3.95 -1.38
C THR A 29 -12.78 -4.50 -0.56
N LEU A 30 -12.00 -3.63 0.10
CA LEU A 30 -10.80 -4.03 0.84
C LEU A 30 -11.07 -4.52 2.27
N GLY A 31 -12.31 -4.44 2.76
CA GLY A 31 -12.66 -4.74 4.15
C GLY A 31 -12.17 -6.10 4.65
N THR A 32 -12.36 -7.17 3.86
CA THR A 32 -11.88 -8.52 4.23
C THR A 32 -10.36 -8.60 4.34
N LEU A 33 -9.64 -7.93 3.43
CA LEU A 33 -8.18 -7.90 3.45
C LEU A 33 -7.64 -7.09 4.63
N ILE A 34 -8.26 -5.94 4.94
CA ILE A 34 -7.92 -5.13 6.13
C ILE A 34 -8.13 -5.94 7.41
N ALA A 35 -9.23 -6.69 7.50
CA ALA A 35 -9.50 -7.57 8.64
C ALA A 35 -8.46 -8.69 8.76
N ALA A 36 -8.07 -9.33 7.66
CA ALA A 36 -7.05 -10.38 7.64
C ALA A 36 -5.63 -9.90 8.05
N MET A 37 -5.38 -8.60 7.93
CA MET A 37 -4.12 -7.96 8.33
C MET A 37 -4.17 -7.40 9.76
N ALA A 38 -5.31 -7.44 10.45
CA ALA A 38 -5.52 -6.69 11.69
C ALA A 38 -4.57 -7.08 12.84
N ASP A 39 -4.17 -8.36 12.89
CA ASP A 39 -3.26 -8.92 13.90
C ASP A 39 -1.80 -8.95 13.45
N ARG A 40 -1.51 -8.47 12.23
CA ARG A 40 -0.14 -8.44 11.71
C ARG A 40 0.57 -7.16 12.15
N PRO A 41 1.87 -7.25 12.49
CA PRO A 41 2.65 -6.06 12.80
C PRO A 41 2.79 -5.18 11.55
N GLY A 42 2.96 -3.88 11.79
CA GLY A 42 3.07 -2.86 10.75
C GLY A 42 1.74 -2.18 10.44
N ALA A 43 1.83 -0.94 9.95
CA ALA A 43 0.66 -0.15 9.59
C ALA A 43 0.12 -0.53 8.21
N LEU A 44 -1.17 -0.31 8.01
CA LEU A 44 -1.80 -0.31 6.68
C LEU A 44 -1.97 1.12 6.21
N TYR A 45 -1.76 1.36 4.92
CA TYR A 45 -1.94 2.66 4.29
C TYR A 45 -2.88 2.53 3.09
N LEU A 46 -3.94 3.33 3.04
CA LEU A 46 -4.84 3.40 1.89
C LEU A 46 -4.49 4.64 1.05
N LEU A 47 -3.92 4.41 -0.13
CA LEU A 47 -3.38 5.46 -1.00
C LEU A 47 -4.28 5.62 -2.21
N LYS A 48 -4.74 6.85 -2.46
CA LYS A 48 -5.41 7.20 -3.71
C LYS A 48 -4.35 7.57 -4.75
N LEU A 49 -4.23 6.79 -5.81
CA LEU A 49 -3.27 6.98 -6.90
C LEU A 49 -4.01 7.47 -8.15
N GLY A 50 -3.47 8.51 -8.78
CA GLY A 50 -3.98 9.06 -10.02
C GLY A 50 -3.60 8.22 -11.23
N MET A 51 -4.58 7.54 -11.83
CA MET A 51 -4.42 6.83 -13.09
C MET A 51 -5.23 7.52 -14.20
N PRO A 52 -4.79 7.45 -15.47
CA PRO A 52 -5.51 8.07 -16.59
C PRO A 52 -6.95 7.57 -16.77
N ASP A 53 -7.25 6.38 -16.28
CA ASP A 53 -8.54 5.69 -16.40
C ASP A 53 -9.42 5.84 -15.15
N GLY A 54 -9.10 6.79 -14.27
CA GLY A 54 -9.89 7.15 -13.10
C GLY A 54 -9.18 6.89 -11.77
N ASP A 55 -9.95 6.97 -10.69
CA ASP A 55 -9.44 6.80 -9.33
C ASP A 55 -9.08 5.34 -9.04
N TRP A 56 -7.86 5.12 -8.55
CA TRP A 56 -7.42 3.85 -8.01
C TRP A 56 -6.98 4.00 -6.55
N TYR A 57 -7.26 2.97 -5.76
CA TYR A 57 -6.93 2.91 -4.35
C TYR A 57 -6.04 1.70 -4.11
N SER A 58 -4.82 1.94 -3.64
CA SER A 58 -3.85 0.91 -3.29
C SER A 58 -3.77 0.75 -1.78
N LEU A 59 -3.94 -0.49 -1.31
CA LEU A 59 -3.68 -0.84 0.08
C LEU A 59 -2.23 -1.29 0.21
N CYS A 60 -1.43 -0.51 0.92
CA CYS A 60 -0.02 -0.77 1.19
C CYS A 60 0.16 -1.25 2.63
N TRP A 61 1.11 -2.16 2.84
CA TRP A 61 1.45 -2.69 4.16
C TRP A 61 2.88 -2.37 4.52
N SER A 62 3.01 -1.71 5.67
CA SER A 62 4.23 -1.41 6.40
C SER A 62 5.28 -0.62 5.60
N GLU A 63 6.33 -0.29 6.33
CA GLU A 63 7.62 0.18 5.86
C GLU A 63 8.63 -0.96 6.06
N PHE A 64 9.53 -1.12 5.09
CA PHE A 64 10.64 -2.07 5.13
C PHE A 64 11.90 -1.35 4.62
N ASP A 65 13.03 -1.54 5.31
CA ASP A 65 14.30 -0.86 4.99
C ASP A 65 14.75 -1.09 3.54
N ASP A 66 14.52 -2.30 3.02
CA ASP A 66 14.88 -2.68 1.66
C ASP A 66 13.85 -3.64 1.00
N VAL A 67 14.10 -3.94 -0.28
CA VAL A 67 13.24 -4.80 -1.09
C VAL A 67 13.23 -6.25 -0.61
N GLU A 68 14.33 -6.75 -0.03
CA GLU A 68 14.44 -8.14 0.42
C GLU A 68 13.65 -8.35 1.72
N ALA A 69 13.70 -7.40 2.65
CA ALA A 69 12.85 -7.38 3.84
C ALA A 69 11.36 -7.37 3.46
N ALA A 70 10.96 -6.56 2.48
CA ALA A 70 9.59 -6.53 1.98
C ALA A 70 9.18 -7.86 1.31
N ARG A 71 10.07 -8.49 0.53
CA ARG A 71 9.82 -9.82 -0.06
C ARG A 71 9.66 -10.89 1.01
N ALA A 72 10.54 -10.92 1.99
CA ALA A 72 10.50 -11.88 3.10
C ALA A 72 9.20 -11.73 3.91
N ALA A 73 8.78 -10.49 4.20
CA ALA A 73 7.51 -10.21 4.86
C ALA A 73 6.31 -10.65 4.04
N ARG A 74 6.32 -10.42 2.72
CA ARG A 74 5.26 -10.89 1.81
C ARG A 74 5.10 -12.42 1.83
N VAL A 75 6.20 -13.18 1.87
CA VAL A 75 6.15 -14.66 1.93
C VAL A 75 5.43 -15.18 3.18
N GLN A 76 5.38 -14.38 4.25
CA GLN A 76 4.69 -14.72 5.50
C GLN A 76 3.18 -14.41 5.45
N LEU A 77 2.66 -13.81 4.37
CA LEU A 77 1.23 -13.53 4.21
C LEU A 77 0.46 -14.83 3.96
N PRO A 78 -0.80 -14.93 4.40
CA PRO A 78 -1.63 -16.12 4.12
C PRO A 78 -1.93 -16.20 2.61
N ASP A 79 -2.38 -17.37 2.16
CA ASP A 79 -2.58 -17.70 0.74
C ASP A 79 -3.09 -16.53 -0.11
N GLU A 80 -2.44 -16.34 -1.27
CA GLU A 80 -2.52 -15.18 -2.17
C GLU A 80 -3.93 -14.85 -2.70
N ALA A 81 -4.95 -15.67 -2.40
CA ALA A 81 -6.32 -15.55 -2.91
C ALA A 81 -7.03 -14.22 -2.58
N SER A 82 -6.52 -13.44 -1.60
CA SER A 82 -7.05 -12.11 -1.26
C SER A 82 -6.17 -10.94 -1.71
N LEU A 83 -4.98 -11.21 -2.28
CA LEU A 83 -4.06 -10.19 -2.76
C LEU A 83 -4.24 -10.02 -4.26
N SER A 84 -4.36 -8.77 -4.75
CA SER A 84 -4.41 -8.50 -6.20
C SER A 84 -3.07 -8.10 -6.81
N SER A 85 -2.03 -7.91 -5.98
CA SER A 85 -0.68 -7.57 -6.43
C SER A 85 0.40 -8.29 -5.61
N GLY A 86 0.49 -8.00 -4.31
CA GLY A 86 1.50 -8.57 -3.41
C GLY A 86 2.94 -8.12 -3.68
N TRP A 87 3.17 -7.10 -4.51
CA TRP A 87 4.52 -6.72 -4.93
C TRP A 87 5.13 -5.60 -4.07
N PRO A 88 6.40 -5.73 -3.65
CA PRO A 88 7.16 -4.63 -3.06
C PRO A 88 7.28 -3.45 -4.01
N ARG A 89 7.08 -2.24 -3.49
CA ARG A 89 7.22 -0.97 -4.20
C ARG A 89 8.05 -0.01 -3.36
N ARG A 90 8.90 0.77 -4.02
CA ARG A 90 9.66 1.83 -3.35
C ARG A 90 8.71 2.94 -2.91
N ILE A 91 8.80 3.36 -1.65
CA ILE A 91 7.92 4.35 -1.04
C ILE A 91 8.00 5.68 -1.78
N GLY A 92 9.21 6.16 -2.11
CA GLY A 92 9.40 7.42 -2.81
C GLY A 92 8.73 7.49 -4.19
N LEU A 93 8.52 6.35 -4.86
CA LEU A 93 7.79 6.31 -6.14
C LEU A 93 6.29 6.57 -5.92
N LEU A 94 5.70 5.92 -4.91
CA LEU A 94 4.29 6.09 -4.57
C LEU A 94 4.02 7.51 -4.04
N GLN A 95 4.93 8.06 -3.23
CA GLN A 95 4.85 9.45 -2.77
C GLN A 95 4.82 10.44 -3.96
N ALA A 96 5.67 10.23 -4.98
CA ALA A 96 5.68 11.06 -6.18
C ALA A 96 4.38 10.91 -7.00
N GLU A 97 3.83 9.70 -7.11
CA GLU A 97 2.55 9.44 -7.77
C GLU A 97 1.39 10.15 -7.07
N ILE A 98 1.33 10.11 -5.74
CA ILE A 98 0.33 10.80 -4.92
C ILE A 98 0.44 12.31 -5.09
N ALA A 99 1.65 12.86 -5.01
CA ALA A 99 1.88 14.29 -5.17
C ALA A 99 1.45 14.79 -6.56
N ARG A 100 1.73 14.01 -7.61
CA ARG A 100 1.30 14.31 -8.99
C ARG A 100 -0.23 14.30 -9.13
N GLU A 101 -0.91 13.35 -8.51
CA GLU A 101 -2.38 13.31 -8.49
C GLU A 101 -2.97 14.52 -7.77
N ALA A 102 -2.41 14.92 -6.63
CA ALA A 102 -2.86 16.11 -5.91
C ALA A 102 -2.70 17.41 -6.73
N ALA A 103 -1.67 17.50 -7.58
CA ALA A 103 -1.41 18.67 -8.42
C ALA A 103 -2.34 18.77 -9.66
N ASN A 104 -3.01 17.69 -10.06
CA ASN A 104 -3.88 17.64 -11.23
C ASN A 104 -5.36 17.92 -10.92
N ARG A 105 -5.69 18.27 -9.67
CA ARG A 105 -7.04 18.63 -9.21
C ARG A 105 -7.17 20.14 -9.02
#